data_AF-A0A7X9IM86-F1
#
_entry.id   AF-A0A7X9IM86-F1
#
_cell.length_a   1.000
_cell.length_b   1.000
_cell.length_c   1.000
_cell.angle_alpha   90.00
_cell.angle_beta   90.00
_cell.angle_gamma   90.00
#
_symmetry.space_group_name_H-M   'P 1'
#
loop_
_entity.id
_entity.type
_entity.pdbx_description
1 polymer ?
#
loop_
_entity_poly.entity_id
_entity_poly.type
_entity_poly.pdbx_seq_one_letter_code
_entity_poly.pdbx_strand_id
1 'polypeptide(L)'
;MSENTFVNNYALSQCYWPQLPTYYRNHESDLVSPPFMPDVLNASYLSFSGARSISLEDALMWGTSEIMDTLAELAYTNARKNSSSTGYCLRSVRQALTGAGLISAPSIGAYAKDSVDYFRSNQAFVEISGVSGADIPLLPRGTVVVYTHPTNPARSHAQIMLGYDLAASDYLHDGRAYSGNRVGDVWAFIPIEEMPL
;
A
#
# COMPACT_ATOMS: atom_id res chain seq x y z
N MET A 1 21.51 11.43 43.53
CA MET A 1 20.07 11.11 43.43
C MET A 1 19.39 12.42 43.04
N SER A 2 18.72 12.62 41.91
CA SER A 2 18.12 11.74 40.90
C SER A 2 17.90 12.56 39.62
N GLU A 3 18.19 11.93 38.48
CA GLU A 3 17.49 12.01 37.19
C GLU A 3 17.17 13.40 36.59
N ASN A 4 18.09 13.86 35.73
CA ASN A 4 17.79 14.88 34.73
C ASN A 4 17.03 14.24 33.57
N THR A 5 15.75 14.57 33.47
CA THR A 5 14.82 14.13 32.44
C THR A 5 15.31 14.55 31.06
N PHE A 6 15.72 13.58 30.25
CA PHE A 6 15.92 13.76 28.81
C PHE A 6 14.56 14.09 28.16
N VAL A 7 14.29 15.38 27.95
CA VAL A 7 13.21 15.81 27.06
C VAL A 7 13.68 15.53 25.64
N ASN A 8 13.19 14.41 25.10
CA ASN A 8 13.49 13.94 23.75
C ASN A 8 12.73 14.83 22.74
N ASN A 9 13.34 15.97 22.39
CA ASN A 9 12.92 16.85 21.31
C ASN A 9 13.20 16.17 19.95
N TYR A 10 12.43 15.15 19.60
CA TYR A 10 12.20 14.79 18.21
C TYR A 10 10.93 15.50 17.76
N ALA A 11 11.11 16.74 17.30
CA ALA A 11 10.14 17.37 16.43
C ALA A 11 9.92 16.42 15.24
N LEU A 12 8.76 15.76 15.24
CA LEU A 12 8.22 15.03 14.10
C LEU A 12 8.17 16.02 12.95
N SER A 13 9.17 15.97 12.06
CA SER A 13 9.12 16.68 10.78
C SER A 13 7.96 16.07 10.00
N GLN A 14 6.79 16.67 10.16
CA GLN A 14 5.60 16.38 9.38
C GLN A 14 6.01 16.46 7.90
N CYS A 15 5.68 15.43 7.14
CA CYS A 15 5.74 15.50 5.69
C CYS A 15 4.74 16.59 5.27
N TYR A 16 5.21 17.82 5.11
CA TYR A 16 4.40 18.95 4.73
C TYR A 16 3.98 18.75 3.27
N TRP A 17 2.69 18.53 3.05
CA TRP A 17 2.10 18.39 1.72
C TRP A 17 0.90 19.32 1.59
N PRO A 18 0.67 19.89 0.39
CA PRO A 18 -0.45 20.77 0.15
C PRO A 18 -1.75 20.02 0.46
N GLN A 19 -2.68 20.73 1.10
CA GLN A 19 -3.99 20.21 1.46
C GLN A 19 -4.67 19.58 0.22
N LEU A 20 -5.35 18.46 0.44
CA LEU A 20 -6.20 17.84 -0.57
C LEU A 20 -7.09 18.91 -1.24
N PRO A 21 -7.25 18.89 -2.58
CA PRO A 21 -8.21 19.74 -3.24
C PRO A 21 -9.59 19.61 -2.58
N THR A 22 -10.25 20.73 -2.33
CA THR A 22 -11.53 20.88 -1.64
C THR A 22 -12.68 20.07 -2.23
N TYR A 23 -12.46 19.43 -3.39
CA TYR A 23 -13.43 18.63 -4.12
C TYR A 23 -13.96 17.42 -3.32
N TYR A 24 -13.16 16.82 -2.43
CA TYR A 24 -13.54 15.55 -1.78
C TYR A 24 -14.14 15.67 -0.37
N ARG A 25 -14.27 16.88 0.20
CA ARG A 25 -15.01 17.08 1.45
C ARG A 25 -16.53 16.89 1.30
N ASN A 26 -17.05 16.94 0.08
CA ASN A 26 -18.48 17.04 -0.18
C ASN A 26 -19.13 15.77 -0.75
N HIS A 27 -18.39 14.66 -0.91
CA HIS A 27 -18.92 13.39 -1.45
C HIS A 27 -19.03 12.28 -0.39
N GLU A 28 -19.09 12.61 0.90
CA GLU A 28 -19.39 11.65 1.98
C GLU A 28 -20.78 10.99 1.83
N SER A 29 -21.69 11.58 1.02
CA SER A 29 -23.04 11.07 0.76
C SER A 29 -23.20 10.27 -0.54
N ASP A 30 -22.18 10.24 -1.41
CA ASP A 30 -22.29 9.63 -2.74
C ASP A 30 -21.40 8.39 -2.88
N LEU A 31 -21.34 7.56 -1.83
CA LEU A 31 -20.94 6.16 -1.98
C LEU A 31 -22.05 5.39 -2.71
N VAL A 32 -22.31 5.80 -3.96
CA VAL A 32 -22.97 4.96 -4.94
C VAL A 32 -22.07 3.74 -5.06
N SER A 33 -22.63 2.56 -4.79
CA SER A 33 -21.95 1.29 -5.01
C SER A 33 -21.20 1.34 -6.34
N PRO A 34 -19.91 0.93 -6.38
CA PRO A 34 -19.14 1.02 -7.61
C PRO A 34 -19.92 0.31 -8.72
N PRO A 35 -19.92 0.83 -9.95
CA PRO A 35 -20.56 0.15 -11.07
C PRO A 35 -20.00 -1.26 -11.15
N PHE A 36 -20.92 -2.22 -11.11
CA PHE A 36 -20.73 -3.64 -11.31
C PHE A 36 -19.63 -3.87 -12.37
N MET A 37 -18.43 -4.27 -11.94
CA MET A 37 -17.43 -4.74 -12.89
C MET A 37 -17.99 -6.04 -13.46
N PRO A 38 -18.11 -6.17 -14.80
CA PRO A 38 -18.66 -7.37 -15.40
C PRO A 38 -17.86 -8.58 -14.93
N ASP A 39 -18.56 -9.69 -14.67
CA ASP A 39 -18.01 -11.02 -14.45
C ASP A 39 -17.09 -11.39 -15.64
N VAL A 40 -15.85 -10.93 -15.61
CA VAL A 40 -14.84 -11.34 -16.58
C VAL A 40 -14.09 -12.50 -15.97
N LEU A 41 -14.60 -13.67 -16.31
CA LEU A 41 -13.86 -14.90 -16.56
C LEU A 41 -13.06 -15.43 -15.37
N ASN A 42 -13.68 -16.38 -14.67
CA ASN A 42 -13.13 -17.70 -14.38
C ASN A 42 -11.61 -17.77 -14.60
N ALA A 43 -10.85 -17.17 -13.68
CA ALA A 43 -9.41 -17.30 -13.65
C ALA A 43 -9.17 -18.79 -13.46
N SER A 44 -8.78 -19.48 -14.53
CA SER A 44 -8.25 -20.83 -14.41
C SER A 44 -6.93 -20.65 -13.69
N TYR A 45 -7.03 -20.73 -12.35
CA TYR A 45 -6.03 -20.37 -11.38
C TYR A 45 -4.70 -21.02 -11.74
N LEU A 46 -3.75 -20.20 -12.17
CA LEU A 46 -2.38 -20.62 -12.41
C LEU A 46 -1.84 -21.18 -11.09
N SER A 47 -1.63 -22.50 -11.07
CA SER A 47 -0.89 -23.20 -10.03
C SER A 47 0.53 -22.66 -10.00
N PHE A 48 0.79 -21.67 -9.13
CA PHE A 48 2.12 -21.10 -8.93
C PHE A 48 2.86 -21.86 -7.84
N SER A 49 3.36 -23.04 -8.17
CA SER A 49 4.44 -23.65 -7.40
C SER A 49 5.79 -23.02 -7.82
N GLY A 50 6.00 -21.73 -7.52
CA GLY A 50 7.37 -21.19 -7.40
C GLY A 50 7.72 -19.84 -8.04
N ALA A 51 6.83 -19.12 -8.73
CA ALA A 51 7.20 -17.77 -9.22
C ALA A 51 7.17 -16.75 -8.06
N ARG A 52 8.30 -16.10 -7.81
CA ARG A 52 8.47 -15.07 -6.76
C ARG A 52 8.42 -13.64 -7.31
N SER A 53 8.25 -13.52 -8.62
CA SER A 53 7.94 -12.25 -9.28
C SER A 53 7.15 -12.49 -10.56
N ILE A 54 6.26 -11.56 -10.90
CA ILE A 54 5.51 -11.53 -12.17
C ILE A 54 5.76 -10.23 -12.92
N SER A 55 5.38 -10.15 -14.19
CA SER A 55 5.44 -8.89 -14.93
C SER A 55 4.27 -7.96 -14.54
N LEU A 56 4.38 -6.66 -14.83
CA LEU A 56 3.27 -5.72 -14.68
C LEU A 56 2.07 -6.13 -15.55
N GLU A 57 2.30 -6.62 -16.77
CA GLU A 57 1.24 -7.08 -17.67
C GLU A 57 0.46 -8.25 -17.04
N ASP A 58 1.17 -9.25 -16.51
CA ASP A 58 0.54 -10.39 -15.82
C ASP A 58 -0.26 -9.93 -14.59
N ALA A 59 0.31 -9.03 -13.78
CA ALA A 59 -0.36 -8.45 -12.62
C ALA A 59 -1.68 -7.76 -12.98
N LEU A 60 -1.72 -7.03 -14.10
CA LEU A 60 -2.93 -6.35 -14.57
C LEU A 60 -3.97 -7.35 -15.11
N MET A 61 -3.53 -8.47 -15.69
CA MET A 61 -4.42 -9.54 -16.14
C MET A 61 -5.02 -10.35 -15.00
N TRP A 62 -4.36 -10.43 -13.83
CA TRP A 62 -4.86 -11.17 -12.67
C TRP A 62 -6.10 -10.53 -12.04
N GLY A 63 -6.33 -9.24 -12.26
CA GLY A 63 -7.45 -8.52 -11.67
C GLY A 63 -7.32 -8.40 -10.14
N THR A 64 -8.46 -8.37 -9.44
CA THR A 64 -8.54 -8.30 -7.98
C THR A 64 -9.09 -9.61 -7.41
N SER A 65 -8.50 -10.08 -6.31
CA SER A 65 -9.02 -11.20 -5.51
C SER A 65 -9.75 -10.70 -4.25
N GLU A 66 -10.49 -11.59 -3.57
CA GLU A 66 -11.20 -11.25 -2.34
C GLU A 66 -10.23 -10.75 -1.25
N ILE A 67 -9.05 -11.37 -1.13
CA ILE A 67 -8.01 -10.90 -0.20
C ILE A 67 -7.48 -9.50 -0.55
N MET A 68 -7.34 -9.16 -1.84
CA MET A 68 -6.91 -7.84 -2.30
C MET A 68 -7.95 -6.77 -1.98
N ASP A 69 -9.24 -7.09 -2.19
CA ASP A 69 -10.34 -6.18 -1.87
C ASP A 69 -10.49 -5.94 -0.38
N THR A 70 -10.39 -7.01 0.43
CA THR A 70 -10.38 -6.95 1.89
C THR A 70 -9.23 -6.08 2.39
N LEU A 71 -8.02 -6.28 1.85
CA LEU A 71 -6.86 -5.48 2.23
C LEU A 71 -7.06 -3.99 1.91
N ALA A 72 -7.56 -3.68 0.72
CA ALA A 72 -7.82 -2.30 0.30
C ALA A 72 -8.91 -1.63 1.15
N GLU A 73 -9.97 -2.35 1.53
CA GLU A 73 -11.02 -1.82 2.42
C GLU A 73 -10.50 -1.52 3.84
N LEU A 74 -9.67 -2.40 4.40
CA LEU A 74 -9.04 -2.19 5.69
C LEU A 74 -8.07 -1.01 5.65
N ALA A 75 -7.28 -0.89 4.57
CA ALA A 75 -6.39 0.25 4.36
C ALA A 75 -7.16 1.57 4.30
N TYR A 76 -8.26 1.62 3.53
CA TYR A 76 -9.15 2.77 3.46
C TYR A 76 -9.71 3.13 4.85
N THR A 77 -10.22 2.15 5.59
CA THR A 77 -10.80 2.34 6.92
C THR A 77 -9.80 2.90 7.93
N ASN A 78 -8.54 2.47 7.85
CA ASN A 78 -7.46 2.99 8.69
C ASN A 78 -7.05 4.41 8.29
N ALA A 79 -6.89 4.65 6.99
CA ALA A 79 -6.40 5.91 6.44
C ALA A 79 -7.40 7.07 6.55
N ARG A 80 -8.71 6.81 6.35
CA ARG A 80 -9.76 7.86 6.37
C ARG A 80 -9.90 8.60 7.70
N LYS A 81 -9.32 8.07 8.78
CA LYS A 81 -9.31 8.68 10.11
C LYS A 81 -8.40 9.91 10.18
N ASN A 82 -7.46 10.05 9.24
CA ASN A 82 -6.48 11.13 9.21
C ASN A 82 -6.70 12.01 7.97
N SER A 83 -6.84 13.32 8.17
CA SER A 83 -6.97 14.29 7.08
C SER A 83 -5.63 14.64 6.40
N SER A 84 -4.51 14.19 6.96
CA SER A 84 -3.15 14.41 6.45
C SER A 84 -2.18 13.36 6.96
N SER A 85 -0.99 13.28 6.34
CA SER A 85 0.09 12.36 6.74
C SER A 85 0.47 12.54 8.21
N THR A 86 0.50 11.43 8.95
CA THR A 86 0.96 11.37 10.35
C THR A 86 2.42 10.90 10.47
N GLY A 87 3.04 10.48 9.36
CA GLY A 87 4.39 9.92 9.32
C GLY A 87 4.47 8.44 9.71
N TYR A 88 3.34 7.74 9.72
CA TYR A 88 3.21 6.36 10.20
C TYR A 88 2.67 5.40 9.13
N CYS A 89 3.01 5.65 7.85
CA CYS A 89 2.56 4.88 6.69
C CYS A 89 2.69 3.35 6.88
N LEU A 90 3.89 2.85 7.23
CA LEU A 90 4.10 1.41 7.43
C LEU A 90 3.25 0.83 8.57
N ARG A 91 3.00 1.60 9.64
CA ARG A 91 2.16 1.15 10.76
C ARG A 91 0.72 0.94 10.31
N SER A 92 0.18 1.84 9.49
CA SER A 92 -1.17 1.74 8.94
C SER A 92 -1.31 0.59 7.95
N VAL A 93 -0.33 0.44 7.05
CA VAL A 93 -0.24 -0.72 6.14
C VAL A 93 -0.18 -2.02 6.92
N ARG A 94 0.66 -2.12 7.96
CA ARG A 94 0.73 -3.29 8.85
C ARG A 94 -0.62 -3.61 9.50
N GLN A 95 -1.36 -2.60 9.97
CA GLN A 95 -2.68 -2.82 10.56
C GLN A 95 -3.68 -3.40 9.56
N ALA A 96 -3.65 -2.94 8.31
CA ALA A 96 -4.48 -3.50 7.25
C ALA A 96 -4.07 -4.95 6.92
N LEU A 97 -2.77 -5.21 6.77
CA LEU A 97 -2.23 -6.55 6.52
C LEU A 97 -2.57 -7.55 7.64
N THR A 98 -2.46 -7.14 8.91
CA THR A 98 -2.87 -7.97 10.05
C THR A 98 -4.37 -8.20 10.08
N GLY A 99 -5.18 -7.17 9.78
CA GLY A 99 -6.63 -7.30 9.71
C GLY A 99 -7.09 -8.24 8.58
N ALA A 100 -6.36 -8.29 7.48
CA ALA A 100 -6.58 -9.22 6.37
C ALA A 100 -6.07 -10.64 6.64
N GLY A 101 -5.40 -10.88 7.77
CA GLY A 101 -4.82 -12.19 8.10
C GLY A 101 -3.54 -12.54 7.32
N LEU A 102 -2.98 -11.61 6.54
CA LEU A 102 -1.80 -11.82 5.69
C LEU A 102 -0.49 -11.90 6.49
N ILE A 103 -0.45 -11.27 7.67
CA ILE A 103 0.72 -11.25 8.54
C ILE A 103 0.31 -11.45 10.00
N SER A 104 1.08 -12.27 10.71
CA SER A 104 0.98 -12.46 12.17
C SER A 104 2.18 -11.88 12.93
N ALA A 105 3.24 -11.49 12.21
CA ALA A 105 4.48 -11.03 12.79
C ALA A 105 4.33 -9.64 13.45
N PRO A 106 4.95 -9.42 14.64
CA PRO A 106 4.87 -8.15 15.35
C PRO A 106 5.59 -7.00 14.63
N SER A 107 6.54 -7.32 13.74
CA SER A 107 7.28 -6.34 12.96
C SER A 107 7.53 -6.84 11.54
N ILE A 108 7.26 -5.97 10.57
CA ILE A 108 7.64 -6.14 9.16
C ILE A 108 8.73 -5.14 8.76
N GLY A 109 9.37 -4.47 9.73
CA GLY A 109 10.35 -3.41 9.50
C GLY A 109 10.18 -2.21 10.42
N ALA A 110 11.24 -1.44 10.64
CA ALA A 110 11.19 -0.18 11.38
C ALA A 110 10.73 0.99 10.48
N TYR A 111 11.14 0.97 9.22
CA TYR A 111 10.76 1.91 8.17
C TYR A 111 10.20 1.19 6.94
N ALA A 112 9.52 1.93 6.05
CA ALA A 112 8.82 1.36 4.91
C ALA A 112 9.74 0.53 3.99
N LYS A 113 10.95 1.02 3.71
CA LYS A 113 11.93 0.26 2.90
C LYS A 113 12.34 -1.07 3.53
N ASP A 114 12.31 -1.17 4.86
CA ASP A 114 12.75 -2.38 5.57
C ASP A 114 11.74 -3.53 5.40
N SER A 115 10.50 -3.22 4.97
CA SER A 115 9.48 -4.24 4.72
C SER A 115 9.60 -4.92 3.36
N VAL A 116 10.48 -4.43 2.47
CA VAL A 116 10.69 -5.03 1.14
C VAL A 116 11.20 -6.46 1.28
N ASP A 117 12.21 -6.70 2.11
CA ASP A 117 12.78 -8.05 2.32
C ASP A 117 11.78 -8.99 3.01
N TYR A 118 10.92 -8.44 3.88
CA TYR A 118 9.82 -9.19 4.46
C TYR A 118 8.86 -9.68 3.38
N PHE A 119 8.37 -8.80 2.51
CA PHE A 119 7.44 -9.19 1.44
C PHE A 119 8.06 -10.18 0.46
N ARG A 120 9.34 -10.02 0.09
CA ARG A 120 10.05 -10.96 -0.79
C ARG A 120 10.21 -12.36 -0.23
N SER A 121 10.29 -12.48 1.10
CA SER A 121 10.49 -13.76 1.79
C SER A 121 9.19 -14.41 2.25
N ASN A 122 8.08 -13.66 2.27
CA ASN A 122 6.77 -14.13 2.69
C ASN A 122 5.99 -14.71 1.51
N GLN A 123 5.56 -15.98 1.65
CA GLN A 123 4.84 -16.71 0.61
C GLN A 123 3.45 -16.15 0.29
N ALA A 124 2.88 -15.34 1.18
CA ALA A 124 1.60 -14.65 0.95
C ALA A 124 1.71 -13.50 -0.07
N PHE A 125 2.90 -13.20 -0.61
CA PHE A 125 3.12 -12.10 -1.54
C PHE A 125 3.90 -12.51 -2.78
N VAL A 126 3.55 -11.89 -3.91
CA VAL A 126 4.28 -11.98 -5.18
C VAL A 126 4.73 -10.57 -5.58
N GLU A 127 6.02 -10.40 -5.90
CA GLU A 127 6.55 -9.11 -6.36
C GLU A 127 6.17 -8.85 -7.83
N ILE A 128 5.76 -7.63 -8.16
CA ILE A 128 5.60 -7.18 -9.55
C ILE A 128 6.96 -6.60 -9.97
N SER A 129 7.61 -7.25 -10.92
CA SER A 129 8.94 -6.86 -11.41
C SER A 129 8.88 -5.68 -12.37
N GLY A 130 9.92 -4.84 -12.33
CA GLY A 130 10.10 -3.74 -13.28
C GLY A 130 9.16 -2.54 -13.10
N VAL A 131 8.43 -2.46 -11.98
CA VAL A 131 7.55 -1.33 -11.67
C VAL A 131 8.37 -0.06 -11.45
N SER A 132 8.00 1.00 -12.17
CA SER A 132 8.54 2.34 -11.99
C SER A 132 7.53 3.24 -11.26
N GLY A 133 7.96 4.45 -10.88
CA GLY A 133 7.06 5.46 -10.33
C GLY A 133 5.89 5.79 -11.28
N ALA A 134 6.10 5.74 -12.60
CA ALA A 134 5.04 6.01 -13.57
C ALA A 134 3.92 4.95 -13.56
N ASP A 135 4.22 3.74 -13.11
CA ASP A 135 3.29 2.61 -13.13
C ASP A 135 2.41 2.53 -11.88
N ILE A 136 2.78 3.23 -10.79
CA ILE A 136 2.05 3.19 -9.51
C ILE A 136 0.52 3.39 -9.67
N PRO A 137 0.02 4.37 -10.45
CA PRO A 137 -1.43 4.56 -10.61
C PRO A 137 -2.13 3.43 -11.36
N LEU A 138 -1.40 2.63 -12.13
CA LEU A 138 -1.92 1.50 -12.90
C LEU A 138 -2.02 0.24 -12.06
N LEU A 139 -1.32 0.17 -10.92
CA LEU A 139 -1.23 -1.04 -10.12
C LEU A 139 -2.62 -1.49 -9.63
N PRO A 140 -2.90 -2.81 -9.63
CA PRO A 140 -4.17 -3.35 -9.17
C PRO A 140 -4.52 -2.90 -7.74
N ARG A 141 -5.82 -2.76 -7.46
CA ARG A 141 -6.33 -2.54 -6.10
C ARG A 141 -5.85 -3.65 -5.17
N GLY A 142 -5.49 -3.32 -3.93
CA GLY A 142 -4.93 -4.25 -2.96
C GLY A 142 -3.41 -4.46 -3.09
N THR A 143 -2.77 -3.94 -4.15
CA THR A 143 -1.30 -3.99 -4.27
C THR A 143 -0.65 -3.17 -3.15
N VAL A 144 0.31 -3.76 -2.45
CA VAL A 144 1.18 -3.08 -1.49
C VAL A 144 2.35 -2.48 -2.24
N VAL A 145 2.55 -1.17 -2.13
CA VAL A 145 3.61 -0.44 -2.82
C VAL A 145 4.54 0.17 -1.78
N VAL A 146 5.83 -0.08 -1.93
CA VAL A 146 6.91 0.57 -1.19
C VAL A 146 7.75 1.34 -2.19
N TYR A 147 8.10 2.59 -1.88
CA TYR A 147 9.01 3.36 -2.75
C TYR A 147 9.91 4.30 -1.97
N THR A 148 11.06 4.60 -2.57
CA THR A 148 12.01 5.58 -2.04
C THR A 148 11.45 6.99 -2.18
N HIS A 149 11.08 7.58 -1.05
CA HIS A 149 10.50 8.92 -1.01
C HIS A 149 11.58 10.00 -1.27
N PRO A 150 11.37 10.97 -2.16
CA PRO A 150 12.41 11.92 -2.58
C PRO A 150 12.92 12.80 -1.42
N THR A 151 12.03 13.21 -0.51
CA THR A 151 12.40 14.06 0.63
C THR A 151 12.79 13.27 1.88
N ASN A 152 12.62 11.94 1.89
CA ASN A 152 12.96 11.09 3.03
C ASN A 152 13.33 9.66 2.57
N PRO A 153 14.42 9.51 1.78
CA PRO A 153 14.79 8.22 1.20
C PRO A 153 15.14 7.19 2.28
N ALA A 154 15.68 7.65 3.42
CA ALA A 154 16.05 6.79 4.54
C ALA A 154 14.85 6.03 5.14
N ARG A 155 13.66 6.65 5.17
CA ARG A 155 12.44 6.02 5.70
C ARG A 155 11.52 5.46 4.62
N SER A 156 11.60 6.02 3.41
CA SER A 156 10.77 5.65 2.26
C SER A 156 9.26 5.80 2.58
N HIS A 157 8.39 5.29 1.72
CA HIS A 157 6.94 5.29 1.91
C HIS A 157 6.34 3.92 1.59
N ALA A 158 5.24 3.57 2.28
CA ALA A 158 4.46 2.38 1.99
C ALA A 158 2.98 2.75 1.89
N GLN A 159 2.28 2.17 0.91
CA GLN A 159 0.86 2.40 0.69
C GLN A 159 0.19 1.13 0.12
N ILE A 160 -1.14 1.09 0.18
CA ILE A 160 -1.97 0.09 -0.47
C ILE A 160 -2.81 0.79 -1.52
N MET A 161 -2.83 0.25 -2.74
CA MET A 161 -3.62 0.79 -3.84
C MET A 161 -5.10 0.51 -3.59
N LEU A 162 -5.94 1.53 -3.75
CA LEU A 162 -7.39 1.43 -3.61
C LEU A 162 -8.11 1.31 -4.96
N GLY A 163 -7.38 1.40 -6.07
CA GLY A 163 -7.93 1.53 -7.42
C GLY A 163 -8.27 2.99 -7.76
N TYR A 164 -8.57 3.26 -9.04
CA TYR A 164 -8.92 4.60 -9.54
C TYR A 164 -7.92 5.69 -9.12
N ASP A 165 -6.62 5.40 -9.25
CA ASP A 165 -5.54 6.29 -8.86
C ASP A 165 -5.49 6.63 -7.36
N LEU A 166 -6.30 6.02 -6.50
CA LEU A 166 -6.31 6.31 -5.06
C LEU A 166 -5.40 5.32 -4.31
N ALA A 167 -4.72 5.81 -3.28
CA ALA A 167 -3.93 4.97 -2.38
C ALA A 167 -4.16 5.34 -0.90
N ALA A 168 -4.00 4.34 -0.05
CA ALA A 168 -4.07 4.48 1.40
C ALA A 168 -2.71 4.14 2.03
N SER A 169 -2.16 5.08 2.78
CA SER A 169 -1.05 4.83 3.69
C SER A 169 -1.55 5.04 5.12
N ASP A 170 -1.01 6.01 5.86
CA ASP A 170 -1.59 6.50 7.10
C ASP A 170 -2.67 7.58 6.88
N TYR A 171 -2.89 7.99 5.63
CA TYR A 171 -3.98 8.87 5.19
C TYR A 171 -4.33 8.55 3.73
N LEU A 172 -5.48 9.06 3.26
CA LEU A 172 -5.90 8.92 1.86
C LEU A 172 -5.19 9.96 0.99
N HIS A 173 -4.64 9.52 -0.13
CA HIS A 173 -3.98 10.41 -1.08
C HIS A 173 -4.12 9.93 -2.52
N ASP A 174 -3.97 10.89 -3.44
CA ASP A 174 -3.88 10.61 -4.86
C ASP A 174 -2.57 9.87 -5.15
N GLY A 175 -2.67 8.65 -5.66
CA GLY A 175 -1.56 7.82 -6.12
C GLY A 175 -0.80 8.44 -7.29
N ARG A 176 -1.42 9.34 -8.07
CA ARG A 176 -0.73 10.14 -9.09
C ARG A 176 0.19 11.20 -8.50
N ALA A 177 -0.03 11.62 -7.25
CA ALA A 177 0.88 12.56 -6.60
C ALA A 177 2.31 12.01 -6.52
N TYR A 178 2.44 10.68 -6.59
CA TYR A 178 3.69 9.92 -6.54
C TYR A 178 4.06 9.25 -7.87
N SER A 179 3.39 9.60 -8.97
CA SER A 179 3.71 9.05 -10.29
C SER A 179 4.81 9.82 -11.03
N GLY A 180 5.58 9.09 -11.85
CA GLY A 180 6.70 9.60 -12.66
C GLY A 180 8.06 9.61 -11.94
N ASN A 181 9.03 10.39 -12.43
CA ASN A 181 10.41 10.48 -11.90
C ASN A 181 10.52 11.16 -10.51
N ARG A 182 9.41 11.25 -9.76
CA ARG A 182 9.33 11.94 -8.47
C ARG A 182 9.63 11.03 -7.28
N VAL A 183 9.66 9.72 -7.50
CA VAL A 183 10.05 8.71 -6.50
C VAL A 183 11.31 7.98 -7.00
N GLY A 184 12.09 7.44 -6.06
CA GLY A 184 13.23 6.58 -6.39
C GLY A 184 12.77 5.16 -6.70
N ASP A 185 13.51 4.17 -6.20
CA ASP A 185 13.16 2.75 -6.38
C ASP A 185 11.73 2.44 -5.92
N VAL A 186 11.03 1.60 -6.67
CA VAL A 186 9.66 1.16 -6.39
C VAL A 186 9.63 -0.36 -6.30
N TRP A 187 8.92 -0.87 -5.29
CA TRP A 187 8.64 -2.28 -5.07
C TRP A 187 7.14 -2.45 -4.89
N ALA A 188 6.53 -3.35 -5.64
CA ALA A 188 5.09 -3.59 -5.59
C ALA A 188 4.83 -5.08 -5.34
N PHE A 189 3.87 -5.37 -4.47
CA PHE A 189 3.57 -6.73 -4.02
C PHE A 189 2.07 -7.00 -4.06
N ILE A 190 1.68 -8.10 -4.67
CA ILE A 190 0.30 -8.58 -4.69
C ILE A 190 0.14 -9.64 -3.60
N PRO A 191 -0.83 -9.48 -2.68
CA PRO A 191 -1.17 -10.56 -1.76
C PRO A 191 -1.86 -11.70 -2.53
N ILE A 192 -1.46 -12.93 -2.28
CA ILE A 192 -2.08 -14.12 -2.84
C ILE A 192 -2.82 -14.89 -1.75
N GLU A 193 -3.97 -15.48 -2.10
CA GLU A 193 -4.60 -16.48 -1.24
C GLU A 193 -3.73 -17.73 -1.25
N GLU A 194 -3.31 -18.22 -0.07
CA GLU A 194 -2.71 -19.55 0.02
C GLU A 194 -3.75 -20.55 -0.49
N MET A 195 -3.50 -21.15 -1.65
CA MET A 195 -4.25 -22.34 -2.03
C MET A 195 -3.82 -23.45 -1.06
N PRO A 196 -4.76 -24.16 -0.40
CA PRO A 196 -4.40 -25.35 0.34
C PRO A 196 -3.67 -26.30 -0.61
N LEU A 197 -2.46 -26.71 -0.21
CA LEU A 197 -1.64 -27.71 -0.92
C LEU A 197 -2.35 -29.06 -1.01
#